data_AF-D4HR78-F1
#
_entry.id   AF-D4HR78-F1
#
_cell.length_a   1.000
_cell.length_b   1.000
_cell.length_c   1.000
_cell.angle_alpha   90.00
_cell.angle_beta   90.00
_cell.angle_gamma   90.00
#
_symmetry.space_group_name_H-M   'P 1'
#
loop_
_entity.id
_entity.type
_entity.pdbx_description
1 polymer ?
#
loop_
_entity_poly.entity_id
_entity_poly.type
_entity_poly.pdbx_seq_one_letter_code
_entity_poly.pdbx_strand_id
1 'polypeptide(L)' 'MLSLITAHLKDLPDDGRNEDVFKMLRSSAAILHGINNLRNNYSMAHPTETLLNEADARFAINLVRSIMTYVDELL' A
#
# COMPACT_ATOMS: atom_id res chain seq x y z
N MET A 1 10.76 6.01 -4.22
CA MET A 1 9.79 4.95 -4.53
C MET A 1 8.65 5.49 -5.39
N LEU A 2 7.83 6.44 -4.90
CA LEU A 2 6.73 7.02 -5.68
C LEU A 2 7.19 7.65 -7.01
N SER A 3 8.36 8.30 -7.00
CA SER A 3 9.00 8.87 -8.20
C SER A 3 9.39 7.84 -9.25
N LEU A 4 9.83 6.65 -8.83
CA LEU A 4 10.22 5.55 -9.73
C LEU A 4 8.99 4.93 -10.38
N ILE A 5 7.96 4.65 -9.58
CA ILE A 5 6.66 4.16 -10.06
C ILE A 5 6.03 5.17 -11.04
N THR A 6 6.13 6.46 -10.72
CA THR A 6 5.60 7.53 -11.59
C THR A 6 6.35 7.64 -12.91
N ALA A 7 7.67 7.45 -12.91
CA ALA A 7 8.46 7.44 -14.14
C ALA A 7 8.10 6.22 -14.99
N HIS A 8 8.07 5.02 -14.40
CA HIS A 8 7.73 3.78 -15.10
C HIS A 8 6.35 3.86 -15.78
N LEU A 9 5.32 4.32 -15.06
CA LEU A 9 3.96 4.44 -15.62
C LEU A 9 3.83 5.48 -16.73
N LYS A 10 4.69 6.51 -16.76
CA LYS A 10 4.70 7.49 -17.86
C LYS A 10 5.33 6.93 -19.13
N ASP A 11 6.19 5.92 -18.99
CA ASP A 11 6.84 5.25 -20.12
C ASP A 11 5.93 4.15 -20.72
N LEU A 12 4.87 3.73 -20.01
CA LEU A 12 3.88 2.81 -20.54
C LEU A 12 2.95 3.50 -21.55
N PRO A 13 2.56 2.81 -22.64
CA PRO A 13 1.57 3.32 -23.58
C PRO A 13 0.29 3.72 -22.86
N ASP A 14 -0.20 4.94 -23.12
CA ASP A 14 -1.48 5.39 -22.58
C ASP A 14 -2.63 4.81 -23.42
N ASP A 15 -3.29 3.80 -22.86
CA ASP A 15 -4.49 3.20 -23.42
C ASP A 15 -5.78 3.71 -22.75
N GLY A 16 -5.69 4.82 -22.02
CA GLY A 16 -6.79 5.49 -21.34
C GLY A 16 -7.01 5.05 -19.89
N ARG A 17 -6.31 4.00 -19.40
CA ARG A 17 -6.41 3.54 -18.00
C ARG A 17 -5.42 4.23 -17.06
N ASN A 18 -4.39 4.87 -17.59
CA ASN A 18 -3.21 5.27 -16.82
C ASN A 18 -3.56 6.23 -15.68
N GLU A 19 -4.46 7.19 -15.93
CA GLU A 19 -4.90 8.14 -14.90
C GLU A 19 -5.52 7.46 -13.67
N ASP A 20 -6.37 6.46 -13.90
CA ASP A 20 -7.03 5.73 -12.82
C ASP A 20 -6.04 4.85 -12.05
N VAL A 21 -5.12 4.18 -12.75
CA VAL A 21 -4.00 3.45 -12.12
C VAL A 21 -3.16 4.37 -11.24
N PHE A 22 -2.84 5.57 -11.74
CA PHE A 22 -2.11 6.59 -10.97
C PHE A 22 -2.87 7.03 -9.72
N LYS A 23 -4.18 7.25 -9.81
CA LYS A 23 -5.02 7.58 -8.65
C LYS A 23 -5.04 6.44 -7.65
N MET A 24 -5.19 5.20 -8.10
CA MET A 24 -5.17 4.01 -7.25
C MET A 24 -3.84 3.90 -6.48
N LEU A 25 -2.70 4.06 -7.14
CA LEU A 25 -1.39 4.00 -6.50
C LEU A 25 -1.16 5.10 -5.46
N ARG A 26 -1.65 6.32 -5.71
CA ARG A 26 -1.62 7.39 -4.70
C ARG A 26 -2.46 7.04 -3.47
N SER A 27 -3.65 6.50 -3.67
CA SER A 27 -4.50 6.02 -2.58
C SER A 27 -3.85 4.87 -1.81
N SER A 28 -3.20 3.94 -2.51
CA SER A 28 -2.42 2.85 -1.90
C SER A 28 -1.29 3.37 -1.01
N ALA A 29 -0.63 4.47 -1.37
CA ALA A 29 0.38 5.09 -0.50
C ALA A 29 -0.20 5.59 0.83
N ALA A 30 -1.39 6.19 0.82
CA ALA A 30 -2.09 6.62 2.03
C ALA A 30 -2.52 5.41 2.90
N ILE A 31 -3.00 4.34 2.26
CA ILE A 31 -3.33 3.07 2.92
C ILE A 31 -2.10 2.48 3.61
N LEU A 32 -0.98 2.37 2.90
CA LEU A 32 0.29 1.85 3.46
C LEU A 32 0.77 2.70 4.64
N HIS A 33 0.58 4.02 4.59
CA HIS A 33 0.88 4.90 5.71
C HIS A 33 0.03 4.57 6.95
N GLY A 34 -1.29 4.38 6.77
CA GLY A 34 -2.18 3.95 7.84
C GLY A 34 -1.80 2.59 8.43
N ILE A 35 -1.42 1.63 7.60
CA ILE A 35 -0.98 0.30 8.05
C ILE A 35 0.35 0.38 8.82
N ASN A 36 1.25 1.30 8.45
CA ASN A 36 2.47 1.52 9.23
C ASN A 36 2.16 2.06 10.64
N ASN A 37 1.14 2.91 10.79
CA ASN A 37 0.66 3.34 12.11
C ASN A 37 0.12 2.14 12.92
N LEU A 38 -0.72 1.29 12.30
CA LEU A 38 -1.22 0.07 12.92
C LEU A 38 -0.10 -0.86 13.39
N ARG A 39 0.92 -1.08 12.55
CA ARG A 39 2.12 -1.82 12.94
C ARG A 39 2.82 -1.18 14.14
N ASN A 40 3.03 0.13 14.11
CA ASN A 40 3.86 0.79 15.12
C ASN A 40 3.18 0.91 16.48
N ASN A 41 1.85 1.07 16.51
CA ASN A 41 1.13 1.42 17.73
C ASN A 41 0.20 0.32 18.25
N TYR A 42 -0.13 -0.67 17.44
CA TYR A 42 -1.18 -1.66 17.76
C TYR A 42 -0.75 -3.11 17.44
N SER A 43 0.53 -3.33 17.18
CA SER A 43 1.12 -4.67 16.99
C SER A 43 2.18 -4.96 18.04
N MET A 44 2.65 -6.20 18.11
CA MET A 44 3.76 -6.58 19.00
C MET A 44 5.13 -6.01 18.59
N ALA A 45 5.20 -5.20 17.53
CA ALA A 45 6.45 -4.57 17.10
C ALA A 45 6.99 -3.56 18.13
N HIS A 46 6.10 -2.97 18.95
CA HIS A 46 6.46 -2.07 20.04
C HIS A 46 5.59 -2.36 21.29
N PRO A 47 6.05 -2.01 22.50
CA PRO A 47 5.22 -2.14 23.71
C PRO A 47 3.95 -1.30 23.59
N THR A 48 2.79 -1.95 23.70
CA THR A 48 1.48 -1.30 23.62
C THR A 48 0.46 -2.08 24.46
N GLU A 49 -0.46 -1.37 25.11
CA GLU A 49 -1.48 -2.00 25.97
C GLU A 49 -2.67 -2.55 25.16
N THR A 50 -2.93 -2.02 23.98
CA THR A 50 -4.07 -2.39 23.12
C THR A 50 -3.59 -2.91 21.76
N LEU A 51 -3.82 -4.19 21.49
CA LEU A 51 -3.49 -4.79 20.20
C LEU A 51 -4.66 -4.67 19.20
N LEU A 52 -4.32 -4.68 17.91
CA LEU A 52 -5.29 -4.88 16.83
C LEU A 52 -6.10 -6.16 17.07
N ASN A 53 -7.40 -6.09 16.81
CA ASN A 53 -8.21 -7.30 16.70
C ASN A 53 -7.82 -8.08 15.44
N GLU A 54 -8.21 -9.35 15.43
CA GLU A 54 -7.83 -10.29 14.39
C GLU A 54 -8.40 -9.95 13.00
N ALA A 55 -9.58 -9.31 12.94
CA ALA A 55 -10.21 -8.92 11.68
C ALA A 55 -9.42 -7.79 11.00
N ASP A 56 -9.10 -6.74 11.76
CA ASP A 56 -8.35 -5.58 11.27
C ASP A 56 -6.91 -5.96 10.92
N ALA A 57 -6.29 -6.88 11.68
CA ALA A 57 -4.97 -7.42 11.35
C ALA A 57 -4.98 -8.16 10.00
N ARG A 58 -5.97 -9.03 9.78
CA ARG A 58 -6.13 -9.74 8.49
C ARG A 58 -6.39 -8.80 7.34
N PHE A 59 -7.23 -7.79 7.55
CA PHE A 59 -7.50 -6.76 6.56
C PHE A 59 -6.21 -6.05 6.14
N ALA A 60 -5.44 -5.54 7.10
CA ALA A 60 -4.19 -4.85 6.84
C ALA A 60 -3.18 -5.74 6.09
N ILE A 61 -2.97 -6.99 6.54
CA ILE A 61 -2.04 -7.93 5.90
C ILE A 61 -2.41 -8.20 4.44
N ASN A 62 -3.69 -8.47 4.18
CA ASN A 62 -4.15 -8.78 2.82
C ASN A 62 -4.03 -7.56 1.90
N LEU A 63 -4.36 -6.38 2.42
CA LEU A 63 -4.29 -5.14 1.66
C LEU A 63 -2.84 -4.76 1.30
N VAL A 64 -1.90 -4.86 2.25
CA VAL A 64 -0.47 -4.68 1.95
C VAL A 64 -0.02 -5.69 0.91
N ARG A 65 -0.39 -6.97 1.06
CA ARG A 65 0.02 -8.01 0.11
C ARG A 65 -0.43 -7.68 -1.31
N SER A 66 -1.70 -7.35 -1.50
CA SER A 66 -2.23 -6.99 -2.83
C SER A 66 -1.55 -5.77 -3.44
N ILE A 67 -1.27 -4.74 -2.62
CA ILE A 67 -0.57 -3.53 -3.08
C ILE A 67 0.87 -3.86 -3.48
N MET A 68 1.59 -4.61 -2.66
CA MET A 68 2.99 -4.95 -2.93
C MET A 68 3.13 -5.86 -4.13
N THR A 69 2.26 -6.88 -4.29
CA THR A 69 2.25 -7.74 -5.47
C THR A 69 2.09 -6.93 -6.77
N TYR A 70 1.18 -5.96 -6.79
CA TYR A 70 1.02 -5.10 -7.97
C TYR A 70 2.26 -4.22 -8.24
N VAL A 71 2.87 -3.67 -7.18
CA VAL A 71 4.09 -2.86 -7.34
C VAL A 71 5.27 -3.70 -7.82
N ASP A 72 5.42 -4.94 -7.34
CA ASP A 72 6.46 -5.86 -7.76
C ASP A 72 6.28 -6.30 -9.22
N GLU A 73 5.05 -6.50 -9.69
CA GLU A 73 4.77 -6.81 -11.10
C GLU A 73 4.98 -5.62 -12.04
N LEU A 74 4.90 -4.39 -11.51
CA LEU A 74 5.08 -3.16 -12.26
C LEU A 74 6.56 -2.76 -12.42
N LEU A 75 7.46 -3.24 -11.57
CA LEU A 75 8.89 -2.88 -11.57
C LEU A 75 9.77 -3.97 -12.21
#